data_AF-A0A6U3VYZ3-F1
#
_entry.id   AF-A0A6U3VYZ3-F1
#
_cell.length_a   1.000
_cell.length_b   1.000
_cell.length_c   1.000
_cell.angle_alpha   90.00
_cell.angle_beta   90.00
_cell.angle_gamma   90.00
#
_symmetry.space_group_name_H-M   'P 1'
#
loop_
_entity.id
_entity.type
_entity.pdbx_description
1 polymer ?
#
loop_
_entity_poly.entity_id
_entity_poly.type
_entity_poly.pdbx_seq_one_letter_code
_entity_poly.pdbx_strand_id
1 'polypeptide(L)'
;MKLSLVAPLLISQAAAFTFVAQPQRLQTKLYDEAPGKINFKIDQESAKVVNQEKLGAGDKKVYCRCWQSGTFPLCDASHVKHNEATGDNVGPLIVAVAKEE
;
A
#
# COMPACT_ATOMS: atom_id res chain seq x y z
N MET A 1 18.27 -47.02 -67.02
CA MET A 1 17.01 -46.99 -66.22
C MET A 1 17.27 -47.59 -64.86
N LYS A 2 17.24 -46.76 -63.81
CA LYS A 2 16.74 -47.01 -62.44
C LYS A 2 17.37 -45.96 -61.53
N LEU A 3 16.68 -44.81 -61.48
CA LEU A 3 16.79 -43.83 -60.42
C LEU A 3 16.31 -44.50 -59.12
N SER A 4 17.08 -44.37 -58.06
CA SER A 4 16.56 -44.41 -56.70
C SER A 4 17.18 -43.28 -55.91
N LEU A 5 16.44 -42.17 -55.84
CA LEU A 5 16.39 -41.29 -54.67
C LEU A 5 16.00 -42.16 -53.44
N VAL A 6 16.29 -41.88 -52.17
CA VAL A 6 16.13 -40.61 -51.44
C VAL A 6 16.90 -40.77 -50.10
N ALA A 7 17.64 -39.75 -49.68
CA ALA A 7 17.71 -39.24 -48.29
C ALA A 7 18.69 -38.06 -48.27
N PRO A 8 18.25 -36.89 -47.78
CA PRO A 8 18.67 -36.59 -46.42
C PRO A 8 17.52 -36.11 -45.54
N LEU A 9 17.60 -36.57 -44.30
CA LEU A 9 16.77 -36.21 -43.16
C LEU A 9 16.87 -34.71 -42.92
N LEU A 10 15.85 -33.95 -43.36
CA LEU A 10 15.69 -32.54 -42.98
C LEU A 10 15.17 -32.50 -41.55
N ILE A 11 16.08 -32.31 -40.59
CA ILE A 11 15.73 -31.96 -39.21
C ILE A 11 15.21 -30.53 -39.25
N SER A 12 13.89 -30.37 -39.34
CA SER A 12 13.22 -29.10 -39.14
C SER A 12 13.35 -28.72 -37.66
N GLN A 13 14.36 -27.93 -37.31
CA GLN A 13 14.42 -27.31 -36.00
C GLN A 13 13.38 -26.20 -35.96
N ALA A 14 12.23 -26.51 -35.37
CA ALA A 14 11.26 -25.51 -34.95
C ALA A 14 11.90 -24.67 -33.83
N ALA A 15 12.52 -23.54 -34.18
CA ALA A 15 12.77 -22.49 -33.23
C ALA A 15 11.42 -21.85 -32.91
N ALA A 16 10.72 -22.43 -31.93
CA ALA A 16 9.61 -21.78 -31.27
C ALA A 16 10.19 -20.54 -30.57
N PHE A 17 10.24 -19.42 -31.28
CA PHE A 17 10.29 -18.11 -30.65
C PHE A 17 8.96 -17.92 -29.95
N THR A 18 8.84 -18.50 -28.76
CA THR A 18 7.87 -18.06 -27.78
C THR A 18 8.25 -16.60 -27.49
N PHE A 19 7.58 -15.67 -28.15
CA PHE A 19 7.51 -14.30 -27.65
C PHE A 19 6.81 -14.42 -26.30
N VAL A 20 7.59 -14.63 -25.25
CA VAL A 20 7.15 -14.43 -23.88
C VAL A 20 6.83 -12.95 -23.84
N ALA A 21 5.55 -12.62 -23.99
CA ALA A 21 5.03 -11.31 -23.65
C ALA A 21 5.28 -11.14 -22.15
N GLN A 22 6.48 -10.67 -21.80
CA GLN A 22 6.73 -10.17 -20.46
C GLN A 22 5.67 -9.11 -20.23
N PRO A 23 4.80 -9.25 -19.21
CA PRO A 23 4.03 -8.10 -18.78
C PRO A 23 5.10 -7.08 -18.40
N GLN A 24 5.18 -5.98 -19.15
CA GLN A 24 5.86 -4.81 -18.68
C GLN A 24 5.14 -4.47 -17.39
N ARG A 25 5.74 -4.88 -16.27
CA ARG A 25 5.37 -4.46 -14.94
C ARG A 25 5.32 -2.95 -15.06
N LEU A 26 4.11 -2.39 -15.06
CA LEU A 26 3.90 -0.97 -15.02
C LEU A 26 4.63 -0.52 -13.75
N GLN A 27 5.85 -0.02 -13.91
CA GLN A 27 6.59 0.60 -12.83
C GLN A 27 5.81 1.87 -12.57
N THR A 28 4.82 1.76 -11.68
CA THR A 28 4.29 2.90 -10.96
C THR A 28 5.52 3.63 -10.43
N LYS A 29 5.77 4.83 -10.95
CA LYS A 29 6.85 5.70 -10.49
C LYS A 29 6.93 5.56 -8.98
N LEU A 30 8.01 4.94 -8.50
CA LEU A 30 8.42 5.04 -7.12
C LEU A 30 8.82 6.50 -6.98
N TYR A 31 7.85 7.35 -6.67
CA TYR A 31 8.10 8.61 -6.00
C TYR A 31 9.04 8.26 -4.85
N ASP A 32 10.15 8.97 -4.80
CA ASP A 32 11.20 8.87 -3.79
C ASP A 32 10.55 9.25 -2.44
N GLU A 33 9.79 8.33 -1.86
CA GLU A 33 9.14 8.50 -0.57
C GLU A 33 10.28 8.56 0.44
N ALA A 34 10.55 9.77 0.93
CA ALA A 34 11.63 10.02 1.87
C ALA A 34 11.60 8.96 2.99
N PRO A 35 12.76 8.34 3.31
CA PRO A 35 12.80 7.27 4.29
C PRO A 35 12.18 7.76 5.60
N GLY A 36 11.21 7.02 6.12
CA GLY A 36 10.52 7.34 7.37
C GLY A 36 9.27 8.22 7.26
N LYS A 37 8.77 8.53 6.05
CA LYS A 37 7.46 9.18 5.89
C LYS A 37 6.35 8.26 6.45
N ILE A 38 5.48 8.82 7.30
CA ILE A 38 4.41 8.08 7.99
C ILE A 38 3.02 8.34 7.41
N ASN A 39 2.80 9.52 6.83
CA ASN A 39 1.52 9.97 6.32
C ASN A 39 1.52 9.95 4.79
N PHE A 40 0.70 9.08 4.20
CA PHE A 40 0.63 8.87 2.74
C PHE A 40 -0.67 9.36 2.10
N LYS A 41 -1.65 9.82 2.89
CA LYS A 41 -3.03 10.05 2.41
C LYS A 41 -3.66 11.34 2.90
N ILE A 42 -3.26 11.84 4.06
CA ILE A 42 -3.95 12.94 4.74
C ILE A 42 -3.22 14.24 4.41
N ASP A 43 -3.91 15.22 3.84
CA ASP A 43 -3.46 16.62 3.70
C ASP A 43 -1.97 16.77 3.29
N GLN A 44 -1.58 16.12 2.19
CA GLN A 44 -0.18 16.01 1.74
C GLN A 44 0.42 17.34 1.28
N GLU A 45 -0.42 18.33 0.93
CA GLU A 45 0.01 19.67 0.53
C GLU A 45 0.36 20.54 1.75
N SER A 46 -0.10 20.16 2.94
CA SER A 46 0.22 20.87 4.17
C SER A 46 1.63 20.51 4.63
N ALA A 47 2.46 21.55 4.82
CA ALA A 47 3.81 21.39 5.39
C ALA A 47 3.79 20.74 6.78
N LYS A 48 2.67 20.85 7.51
CA LYS A 48 2.48 20.23 8.83
C LYS A 48 0.99 20.11 9.15
N VAL A 49 0.48 18.88 9.16
CA VAL A 49 -0.91 18.59 9.52
C VAL A 49 -1.08 18.65 11.06
N VAL A 50 -1.99 19.51 11.52
CA VAL A 50 -2.31 19.71 12.95
C VAL A 50 -3.83 19.73 13.13
N ASN A 51 -4.34 19.00 14.12
CA ASN A 51 -5.75 19.03 14.50
C ASN A 51 -5.89 19.58 15.92
N GLN A 52 -6.92 20.40 16.13
CA GLN A 52 -7.26 20.97 17.43
C GLN A 52 -8.76 20.76 17.67
N GLU A 53 -9.10 20.16 18.80
CA GLU A 53 -10.49 19.98 19.23
C GLU A 53 -10.65 20.46 20.67
N LYS A 54 -11.78 21.11 20.94
CA LYS A 54 -12.22 21.43 22.31
C LYS A 54 -13.14 20.32 22.78
N LEU A 55 -12.90 19.80 23.98
CA LEU A 55 -13.70 18.75 24.59
C LEU A 55 -14.54 19.33 25.72
N GLY A 56 -15.82 18.94 25.77
CA GLY A 56 -16.74 19.25 26.86
C GLY A 56 -16.61 18.26 28.02
N ALA A 57 -17.20 18.62 29.16
CA ALA A 57 -17.28 17.73 30.31
C ALA A 57 -18.02 16.43 29.95
N GLY A 58 -17.38 15.28 30.22
CA GLY A 58 -17.91 13.97 29.90
C GLY A 58 -17.70 13.47 28.47
N ASP A 59 -17.03 14.24 27.63
CA ASP A 59 -16.68 13.78 26.29
C ASP A 59 -15.61 12.69 26.36
N LYS A 60 -15.72 11.73 25.45
CA LYS A 60 -14.69 10.74 25.15
C LYS A 60 -14.42 10.74 23.66
N LYS A 61 -13.16 10.92 23.28
CA LYS A 61 -12.69 10.89 21.89
C LYS A 61 -11.53 9.93 21.75
N VAL A 62 -11.42 9.35 20.56
CA VAL A 62 -10.37 8.40 20.21
C VAL A 62 -9.72 8.89 18.93
N TYR A 63 -8.48 9.33 19.03
CA TYR A 63 -7.73 9.96 17.95
C TYR A 63 -6.76 8.99 17.29
N CYS A 64 -6.65 9.11 15.97
CA CYS A 64 -5.72 8.33 15.15
C CYS A 64 -4.28 8.79 15.39
N ARG A 65 -3.36 7.81 15.51
CA ARG A 65 -1.90 8.05 15.48
C ARG A 65 -1.19 7.33 14.34
N CYS A 66 -1.91 6.49 13.59
CA CYS A 66 -1.34 5.66 12.53
C CYS A 66 -1.39 6.32 11.14
N TRP A 67 -2.06 7.46 10.98
CA TRP A 67 -2.26 8.15 9.68
C TRP A 67 -2.97 7.32 8.60
N GLN A 68 -3.59 6.19 8.95
CA GLN A 68 -4.36 5.35 8.02
C GLN A 68 -5.88 5.55 8.11
N SER A 69 -6.37 6.25 9.14
CA SER A 69 -7.81 6.43 9.37
C SER A 69 -8.48 7.22 8.23
N GLY A 70 -9.61 6.72 7.74
CA GLY A 70 -10.47 7.41 6.79
C GLY A 70 -11.31 8.54 7.42
N THR A 71 -11.41 8.57 8.76
CA THR A 71 -12.10 9.62 9.52
C THR A 71 -11.13 10.49 10.32
N PHE A 72 -9.88 10.59 9.86
CA PHE A 72 -8.84 11.39 10.50
C PHE A 72 -9.34 12.83 10.79
N PRO A 73 -9.20 13.35 12.02
CA PRO A 73 -8.26 12.92 13.08
C PRO A 73 -8.75 11.79 13.99
N LEU A 74 -9.99 11.32 13.83
CA LEU A 74 -10.55 10.26 14.67
C LEU A 74 -9.99 8.89 14.28
N CYS A 75 -9.98 7.95 15.22
CA CYS A 75 -9.63 6.56 14.99
C CYS A 75 -10.85 5.76 14.51
N ASP A 76 -10.72 5.11 13.36
CA ASP A 76 -11.69 4.18 12.77
C ASP A 76 -11.23 2.70 12.83
N ALA A 77 -10.22 2.42 13.67
CA ALA A 77 -9.56 1.12 13.79
C ALA A 77 -8.69 0.68 12.59
N SER A 78 -8.39 1.57 11.62
CA SER A 78 -7.47 1.25 10.52
C SER A 78 -6.06 0.83 10.96
N HIS A 79 -5.65 1.18 12.18
CA HIS A 79 -4.38 0.73 12.76
C HIS A 79 -4.28 -0.80 12.90
N VAL A 80 -5.40 -1.51 13.02
CA VAL A 80 -5.40 -2.99 13.11
C VAL A 80 -4.85 -3.58 11.82
N LYS A 81 -5.43 -3.19 10.67
CA LYS A 81 -4.97 -3.63 9.34
C LYS A 81 -3.53 -3.22 9.06
N HIS A 82 -3.14 -2.02 9.50
CA HIS A 82 -1.76 -1.54 9.39
C HIS A 82 -0.79 -2.44 10.17
N ASN A 83 -1.08 -2.72 11.44
CA ASN A 83 -0.25 -3.59 12.28
C ASN A 83 -0.15 -5.01 11.71
N GLU A 84 -1.28 -5.59 11.28
CA GLU A 84 -1.30 -6.91 10.64
C GLU A 84 -0.43 -6.97 9.38
N ALA A 85 -0.47 -5.94 8.54
CA ALA A 85 0.26 -5.92 7.27
C ALA A 85 1.76 -5.64 7.44
N THR A 86 2.17 -4.96 8.51
CA THR A 86 3.55 -4.45 8.67
C THR A 86 4.31 -5.08 9.83
N GLY A 87 3.62 -5.74 10.77
CA GLY A 87 4.19 -6.19 12.04
C GLY A 87 4.38 -5.07 13.07
N ASP A 88 3.80 -3.89 12.83
CA ASP A 88 3.82 -2.75 13.75
C ASP A 88 2.86 -2.95 14.95
N ASN A 89 2.93 -2.07 15.94
CA ASN A 89 2.18 -2.15 17.20
C ASN A 89 1.50 -0.83 17.61
N VAL A 90 1.21 0.04 16.64
CA VAL A 90 0.59 1.34 16.91
C VAL A 90 -0.88 1.21 17.34
N GLY A 91 -1.34 2.18 18.12
CA GLY A 91 -2.72 2.28 18.58
C GLY A 91 -3.18 3.72 18.75
N PRO A 92 -4.47 3.97 18.98
CA PRO A 92 -5.01 5.32 19.08
C PRO A 92 -4.59 6.03 20.37
N LEU A 93 -4.88 7.33 20.44
CA LEU A 93 -4.91 8.11 21.68
C LEU A 93 -6.35 8.24 22.15
N ILE A 94 -6.66 7.82 23.38
CA ILE A 94 -7.99 7.98 23.97
C ILE A 94 -7.94 9.17 24.93
N VAL A 95 -8.81 10.15 24.73
CA VAL A 95 -8.95 11.32 25.60
C VAL A 95 -10.36 11.31 26.18
N ALA A 96 -10.48 11.39 27.51
CA ALA A 96 -11.75 11.45 28.21
C ALA A 96 -11.72 12.61 29.21
N VAL A 97 -12.78 13.40 29.22
CA VAL A 97 -12.98 14.49 30.19
C VAL A 97 -13.99 14.01 31.22
N ALA A 98 -13.66 14.11 32.51
CA ALA A 98 -14.60 13.76 33.56
C ALA A 98 -15.84 14.67 33.51
N LYS A 99 -17.01 14.13 33.89
CA LYS A 99 -18.13 14.97 34.35
C LYS A 99 -17.95 15.14 35.85
N GLU A 100 -18.05 16.36 36.34
CA GLU A 100 -18.28 16.59 37.76
C GLU A 100 -19.74 16.17 38.04
N GLU A 101 -19.92 15.32 39.06
CA GLU A 101 -21.23 14.81 39.53
C GLU A 101 -21.93 15.83 40.43
#